data_AF-A0A955W152-F1
#
_entry.id   AF-A0A955W152-F1
#
_cell.length_a   1.000
_cell.length_b   1.000
_cell.length_c   1.000
_cell.angle_alpha   90.00
_cell.angle_beta   90.00
_cell.angle_gamma   90.00
#
_symmetry.space_group_name_H-M   'P 1'
#
loop_
_entity.id
_entity.type
_entity.pdbx_description
1 polymer ?
#
loop_
_entity_poly.entity_id
_entity_poly.type
_entity_poly.pdbx_seq_one_letter_code
_entity_poly.pdbx_strand_id
1 'polypeptide(L)'
;MERSDSYEAWLDHARAFDARRGGETWRATPESKVYDHALLGGYTADLRRTREAGHALALEPLLQEALYRHLGELADPRLYDRTPLGTKHVVERFYAEALACIDYLADPARTGLPPAETLARFRRAAHVFGRSALLLSGGASLGFFHIGVIKALFEQGLLPDVLSGASMGAMVACGIGARTDAELRALFADPTVLRTDALSPVSPVRAARDRALYDPARLAEVISHNNGDYTFGEAHARTGRTVNVSVSPTRERQKPRVLCHLTTPDVYMNSAAVASGAVPGAFPPATLEERAPDGARRPYMATERWIDGTFKGDLPMRRLSRLHNVNHFIVSQVNPHVAPIGRVTRRRGIAPMLVGLTTSTLRAELAQQLDVARKLSERTALYAPLDLAHGLAEQSYSGDIDIHPRLRARALLRTFANLSKRELLEHIREGERATWPLLARIRDQTCVSRALDAAIARLEALV
;
A
#
# COMPACT_ATOMS: atom_id res chain seq x y z
N MET A 1 4.79 -6.74 23.48
CA MET A 1 4.27 -6.73 22.10
C MET A 1 3.39 -5.52 21.83
N GLU A 2 2.23 -5.35 22.46
CA GLU A 2 1.30 -4.26 22.07
C GLU A 2 1.68 -2.85 22.56
N ARG A 3 2.64 -2.78 23.50
CA ARG A 3 3.20 -1.53 24.05
C ARG A 3 4.66 -1.33 23.68
N SER A 4 5.16 -2.08 22.70
CA SER A 4 6.57 -1.99 22.27
C SER A 4 6.82 -0.66 21.56
N ASP A 5 7.93 0.00 21.90
CA ASP A 5 8.27 1.33 21.35
C ASP A 5 9.26 1.26 20.18
N SER A 6 9.83 0.08 19.91
CA SER A 6 10.63 -0.20 18.71
C SER A 6 10.33 -1.59 18.16
N TYR A 7 10.77 -1.85 16.92
CA TYR A 7 10.65 -3.17 16.30
C TYR A 7 11.46 -4.24 17.05
N GLU A 8 12.66 -3.90 17.53
CA GLU A 8 13.54 -4.81 18.27
C GLU A 8 12.88 -5.24 19.59
N ALA A 9 12.35 -4.27 20.34
CA ALA A 9 11.60 -4.55 21.56
C ALA A 9 10.33 -5.38 21.28
N TRP A 10 9.66 -5.11 20.16
CA TRP A 10 8.53 -5.94 19.71
C TRP A 10 8.97 -7.37 19.39
N LEU A 11 10.09 -7.54 18.70
CA LEU A 11 10.64 -8.82 18.27
C LEU A 11 11.08 -9.68 19.46
N ASP A 12 11.70 -9.09 20.46
CA ASP A 12 12.10 -9.81 21.68
C ASP A 12 10.89 -10.30 22.46
N HIS A 13 9.86 -9.47 22.58
CA HIS A 13 8.59 -9.91 23.14
C HIS A 13 7.89 -10.97 22.28
N ALA A 14 8.00 -10.89 20.95
CA ALA A 14 7.46 -11.88 20.04
C ALA A 14 8.15 -13.24 20.21
N ARG A 15 9.48 -13.26 20.34
CA ARG A 15 10.29 -14.46 20.64
C ARG A 15 9.90 -15.08 21.98
N ALA A 16 9.82 -14.29 23.04
CA ALA A 16 9.41 -14.78 24.35
C ALA A 16 7.96 -15.29 24.38
N PHE A 17 7.08 -14.72 23.55
CA PHE A 17 5.71 -15.21 23.38
C PHE A 17 5.66 -16.52 22.59
N ASP A 18 6.43 -16.63 21.51
CA ASP A 18 6.48 -17.79 20.63
C ASP A 18 7.08 -19.02 21.31
N ALA A 19 8.14 -18.84 22.10
CA ALA A 19 8.78 -19.89 22.89
C ALA A 19 7.79 -20.62 23.82
N ARG A 20 6.80 -19.91 24.37
CA ARG A 20 5.76 -20.49 25.24
C ARG A 20 4.66 -21.23 24.49
N ARG A 21 4.53 -21.03 23.17
CA ARG A 21 3.50 -21.65 22.33
C ARG A 21 4.01 -22.74 21.40
N GLY A 22 5.31 -23.06 21.47
CA GLY A 22 5.94 -24.03 20.59
C GLY A 22 5.90 -23.61 19.12
N GLY A 23 5.99 -22.30 18.84
CA GLY A 23 5.99 -21.80 17.46
C GLY A 23 7.19 -22.33 16.67
N GLU A 24 8.36 -22.38 17.29
CA GLU A 24 9.55 -23.02 16.70
C GLU A 24 9.34 -24.50 16.35
N THR A 25 8.73 -25.29 17.24
CA THR A 25 8.37 -26.68 16.94
C THR A 25 7.45 -26.75 15.71
N TRP A 26 6.47 -25.86 15.62
CA TRP A 26 5.60 -25.78 14.45
C TRP A 26 6.36 -25.38 13.16
N ARG A 27 7.34 -24.47 13.23
CA ARG A 27 8.16 -24.06 12.08
C ARG A 27 9.09 -25.19 11.62
N ALA A 28 9.61 -25.97 12.55
CA ALA A 28 10.48 -27.12 12.30
C ALA A 28 9.75 -28.31 11.66
N THR A 29 8.48 -28.53 12.00
CA THR A 29 7.63 -29.55 11.35
C THR A 29 7.38 -29.18 9.88
N PRO A 30 7.93 -29.90 8.89
CA PRO A 30 7.81 -29.53 7.47
C PRO A 30 6.39 -29.67 6.92
N GLU A 31 5.55 -30.51 7.50
CA GLU A 31 4.22 -30.84 7.01
C GLU A 31 3.25 -29.65 7.15
N SER A 32 2.43 -29.46 6.12
CA SER A 32 1.39 -28.44 6.05
C SER A 32 0.25 -28.91 5.14
N LYS A 33 -0.95 -28.36 5.34
CA LYS A 33 -2.08 -28.54 4.42
C LYS A 33 -2.08 -27.54 3.26
N VAL A 34 -1.12 -26.62 3.27
CA VAL A 34 -1.03 -25.50 2.32
C VAL A 34 -0.16 -25.83 1.12
N TYR A 35 0.89 -26.62 1.32
CA TYR A 35 1.88 -26.97 0.30
C TYR A 35 2.29 -28.45 0.47
N ASP A 36 2.81 -29.04 -0.59
CA ASP A 36 3.47 -30.35 -0.54
C ASP A 36 4.94 -30.18 -0.11
N HIS A 37 5.25 -30.61 1.12
CA HIS A 37 6.58 -30.45 1.71
C HIS A 37 7.65 -31.30 1.03
N ALA A 38 7.29 -32.47 0.47
CA ALA A 38 8.23 -33.36 -0.21
C ALA A 38 8.58 -32.78 -1.57
N LEU A 39 7.57 -32.28 -2.31
CA LEU A 39 7.77 -31.59 -3.58
C LEU A 39 8.62 -30.33 -3.42
N LEU A 40 8.27 -29.48 -2.45
CA LEU A 40 9.01 -28.24 -2.16
C LEU A 40 10.47 -28.53 -1.76
N GLY A 41 10.67 -29.59 -0.96
CA GLY A 41 12.00 -30.08 -0.59
C GLY A 41 12.80 -30.58 -1.80
N GLY A 42 12.15 -31.31 -2.71
CA GLY A 42 12.73 -31.80 -3.96
C GLY A 42 13.25 -30.66 -4.84
N TYR A 43 12.38 -29.68 -5.15
CA TYR A 43 12.79 -28.49 -5.93
C TYR A 43 13.92 -27.72 -5.25
N THR A 44 13.87 -27.56 -3.92
CA THR A 44 14.96 -26.90 -3.18
C THR A 44 16.29 -27.62 -3.38
N ALA A 45 16.29 -28.96 -3.33
CA ALA A 45 17.50 -29.75 -3.54
C ALA A 45 17.99 -29.68 -5.00
N ASP A 46 17.08 -29.71 -5.98
CA ASP A 46 17.42 -29.63 -7.41
C ASP A 46 18.02 -28.27 -7.77
N LEU A 47 17.42 -27.19 -7.28
CA LEU A 47 17.95 -25.82 -7.44
C LEU A 47 19.36 -25.73 -6.88
N ARG A 48 19.56 -26.20 -5.64
CA ARG A 48 20.87 -26.20 -4.99
C ARG A 48 21.91 -26.96 -5.79
N ARG A 49 21.61 -28.22 -6.16
CA ARG A 49 22.54 -29.07 -6.91
C ARG A 49 22.93 -28.44 -8.25
N THR A 50 21.96 -27.87 -8.97
CA THR A 50 22.20 -27.25 -10.28
C THR A 50 23.02 -25.97 -10.16
N ARG A 51 22.75 -25.14 -9.15
CA ARG A 51 23.53 -23.94 -8.82
C ARG A 51 24.96 -24.27 -8.42
N GLU A 52 25.16 -25.25 -7.53
CA GLU A 52 26.49 -25.67 -7.05
C GLU A 52 27.33 -26.35 -8.12
N ALA A 53 26.69 -27.05 -9.08
CA ALA A 53 27.36 -27.58 -10.27
C ALA A 53 27.74 -26.50 -11.31
N GLY A 54 27.31 -25.25 -11.13
CA GLY A 54 27.61 -24.17 -12.06
C GLY A 54 26.80 -24.19 -13.36
N HIS A 55 25.74 -25.00 -13.45
CA HIS A 55 24.98 -25.19 -14.68
C HIS A 55 23.94 -24.07 -14.90
N ALA A 56 24.40 -22.86 -15.21
CA ALA A 56 23.54 -21.66 -15.33
C ALA A 56 22.37 -21.82 -16.31
N LEU A 57 22.62 -22.38 -17.50
CA LEU A 57 21.59 -22.57 -18.53
C LEU A 57 20.51 -23.58 -18.13
N ALA A 58 20.85 -24.58 -17.30
CA ALA A 58 19.88 -25.54 -16.77
C ALA A 58 19.12 -25.00 -15.55
N LEU A 59 19.74 -24.09 -14.81
CA LEU A 59 19.16 -23.52 -13.58
C LEU A 59 17.98 -22.58 -13.88
N GLU A 60 18.06 -21.80 -14.94
CA GLU A 60 17.02 -20.82 -15.31
C GLU A 60 15.62 -21.46 -15.48
N PRO A 61 15.41 -22.48 -16.35
CA PRO A 61 14.10 -23.10 -16.50
C PRO A 61 13.62 -23.80 -15.23
N LEU A 62 14.54 -24.41 -14.46
CA LEU A 62 14.22 -25.06 -13.19
C LEU A 62 13.73 -24.06 -12.14
N LEU A 63 14.39 -22.90 -12.03
CA LEU A 63 13.97 -21.83 -11.13
C LEU A 63 12.61 -21.27 -11.51
N GLN A 64 12.37 -21.06 -12.81
CA GLN A 64 11.07 -20.60 -13.29
C GLN A 64 9.95 -21.59 -12.96
N GLU A 65 10.17 -22.88 -13.20
CA GLU A 65 9.21 -23.93 -12.88
C GLU A 65 8.91 -23.98 -11.38
N ALA A 66 9.96 -23.98 -10.54
CA ALA A 66 9.84 -24.05 -9.09
C ALA A 66 9.06 -22.85 -8.51
N LEU A 67 9.37 -21.63 -8.97
CA LEU A 67 8.65 -20.42 -8.56
C LEU A 67 7.20 -20.46 -9.01
N TYR A 68 6.94 -20.77 -10.28
CA TYR A 68 5.57 -20.81 -10.83
C TYR A 68 4.70 -21.85 -10.13
N ARG A 69 5.27 -23.02 -9.80
CA ARG A 69 4.55 -24.11 -9.13
C ARG A 69 4.11 -23.74 -7.72
N HIS A 70 4.97 -23.07 -6.95
CA HIS A 70 4.77 -22.87 -5.51
C HIS A 70 4.27 -21.47 -5.12
N LEU A 71 4.34 -20.47 -6.01
CA LEU A 71 4.02 -19.08 -5.66
C LEU A 71 2.63 -18.91 -5.01
N GLY A 72 1.61 -19.57 -5.56
CA GLY A 72 0.24 -19.49 -5.03
C GLY A 72 0.09 -20.12 -3.64
N GLU A 73 0.76 -21.24 -3.39
CA GLU A 73 0.71 -21.96 -2.10
C GLU A 73 1.46 -21.18 -1.01
N LEU A 74 2.64 -20.65 -1.34
CA LEU A 74 3.50 -19.94 -0.39
C LEU A 74 3.00 -18.54 -0.03
N ALA A 75 2.04 -18.00 -0.79
CA ALA A 75 1.36 -16.75 -0.51
C ALA A 75 0.23 -16.87 0.54
N ASP A 76 -0.13 -18.08 0.96
CA ASP A 76 -1.26 -18.32 1.85
C ASP A 76 -1.04 -17.73 3.26
N PRO A 77 -1.98 -16.92 3.78
CA PRO A 77 -1.85 -16.28 5.09
C PRO A 77 -1.73 -17.26 6.26
N ARG A 78 -2.25 -18.49 6.13
CA ARG A 78 -2.21 -19.52 7.19
C ARG A 78 -0.78 -19.92 7.57
N LEU A 79 0.19 -19.66 6.68
CA LEU A 79 1.62 -19.84 6.91
C LEU A 79 2.22 -18.86 7.92
N TYR A 80 1.48 -17.83 8.36
CA TYR A 80 1.95 -16.79 9.28
C TYR A 80 1.03 -16.62 10.50
N ASP A 81 0.02 -17.49 10.64
CA ASP A 81 -0.97 -17.40 11.73
C ASP A 81 -0.44 -17.90 13.08
N ARG A 82 0.51 -18.83 13.04
CA ARG A 82 1.01 -19.51 14.25
C ARG A 82 2.07 -18.72 14.98
N THR A 83 2.97 -18.09 14.23
CA THR A 83 4.09 -17.33 14.74
C THR A 83 4.24 -16.03 13.95
N PRO A 84 4.46 -14.89 14.63
CA PRO A 84 4.75 -13.63 13.94
C PRO A 84 6.22 -13.52 13.48
N LEU A 85 7.06 -14.53 13.78
CA LEU A 85 8.51 -14.49 13.53
C LEU A 85 8.91 -14.93 12.12
N GLY A 86 8.02 -15.60 11.39
CA GLY A 86 8.37 -16.27 10.15
C GLY A 86 7.34 -17.29 9.75
N THR A 87 7.76 -18.21 8.90
CA THR A 87 6.96 -19.33 8.45
C THR A 87 7.70 -20.65 8.70
N LYS A 88 7.25 -21.71 8.05
CA LYS A 88 7.85 -23.04 8.08
C LYS A 88 9.26 -22.99 7.51
N HIS A 89 10.22 -23.64 8.17
CA HIS A 89 11.62 -23.61 7.70
C HIS A 89 11.81 -24.23 6.30
N VAL A 90 10.95 -25.16 5.89
CA VAL A 90 10.99 -25.70 4.52
C VAL A 90 10.68 -24.63 3.47
N VAL A 91 9.78 -23.70 3.78
CA VAL A 91 9.45 -22.55 2.92
C VAL A 91 10.57 -21.52 2.95
N GLU A 92 11.11 -21.20 4.12
CA GLU A 92 12.23 -20.26 4.26
C GLU A 92 13.48 -20.76 3.52
N ARG A 93 13.77 -22.06 3.57
CA ARG A 93 14.87 -22.68 2.81
C ARG A 93 14.65 -22.62 1.30
N PHE A 94 13.42 -22.82 0.83
CA PHE A 94 13.09 -22.69 -0.57
C PHE A 94 13.33 -21.26 -1.06
N TYR A 95 12.82 -20.24 -0.36
CA TYR A 95 13.07 -18.85 -0.71
C TYR A 95 14.57 -18.52 -0.68
N ALA A 96 15.28 -18.93 0.38
CA ALA A 96 16.72 -18.70 0.47
C ALA A 96 17.48 -19.29 -0.73
N GLU A 97 17.13 -20.50 -1.16
CA GLU A 97 17.75 -21.13 -2.33
C GLU A 97 17.36 -20.44 -3.64
N ALA A 98 16.09 -20.06 -3.82
CA ALA A 98 15.63 -19.33 -5.00
C ALA A 98 16.35 -17.97 -5.13
N LEU A 99 16.52 -17.25 -4.03
CA LEU A 99 17.27 -15.99 -4.00
C LEU A 99 18.76 -16.20 -4.32
N ALA A 100 19.38 -17.27 -3.80
CA ALA A 100 20.76 -17.62 -4.13
C ALA A 100 20.93 -18.00 -5.61
N CYS A 101 19.90 -18.62 -6.23
CA CYS A 101 19.88 -18.91 -7.65
C CYS A 101 19.77 -17.64 -8.50
N ILE A 102 18.89 -16.70 -8.11
CA ILE A 102 18.79 -15.37 -8.76
C ILE A 102 20.13 -14.64 -8.69
N ASP A 103 20.74 -14.58 -7.51
CA ASP A 103 22.02 -13.90 -7.33
C ASP A 103 23.14 -14.53 -8.17
N TYR A 104 23.21 -15.86 -8.21
CA TYR A 104 24.16 -16.59 -9.07
C TYR A 104 23.94 -16.29 -10.55
N LEU A 105 22.70 -16.39 -11.04
CA LEU A 105 22.36 -16.13 -12.45
C LEU A 105 22.64 -14.69 -12.88
N ALA A 106 22.53 -13.75 -11.94
CA ALA A 106 22.80 -12.33 -12.19
C ALA A 106 24.28 -11.95 -12.06
N ASP A 107 25.20 -12.91 -11.97
CA ASP A 107 26.65 -12.69 -11.91
C ASP A 107 27.33 -13.26 -13.19
N PRO A 108 27.63 -12.41 -14.18
CA PRO A 108 28.34 -12.82 -15.39
C PRO A 108 29.71 -13.45 -15.14
N ALA A 109 30.42 -13.06 -14.08
CA ALA A 109 31.75 -13.61 -13.77
C ALA A 109 31.67 -15.05 -13.29
N ARG A 110 30.56 -15.44 -12.63
CA ARG A 110 30.32 -16.81 -12.18
C ARG A 110 29.67 -17.69 -13.23
N THR A 111 28.83 -17.12 -14.08
CA THR A 111 28.03 -17.87 -15.07
C THR A 111 28.67 -17.94 -16.44
N GLY A 112 29.57 -17.02 -16.77
CA GLY A 112 30.11 -16.86 -18.13
C GLY A 112 29.08 -16.35 -19.16
N LEU A 113 27.88 -15.94 -18.72
CA LEU A 113 26.83 -15.46 -19.61
C LEU A 113 27.00 -13.98 -19.98
N PRO A 114 26.68 -13.56 -21.22
CA PRO A 114 26.81 -12.16 -21.61
C PRO A 114 25.89 -11.23 -20.79
N PRO A 115 26.41 -10.12 -20.20
CA PRO A 115 25.63 -9.24 -19.32
C PRO A 115 24.34 -8.70 -19.96
N ALA A 116 24.40 -8.28 -21.23
CA ALA A 116 23.25 -7.74 -21.94
C ALA A 116 22.14 -8.77 -22.18
N GLU A 117 22.50 -10.02 -22.46
CA GLU A 117 21.53 -11.11 -22.63
C GLU A 117 20.91 -11.51 -21.30
N THR A 118 21.73 -11.63 -20.25
CA THR A 118 21.30 -11.89 -18.88
C THR A 118 20.33 -10.81 -18.41
N LEU A 119 20.63 -9.53 -18.67
CA LEU A 119 19.73 -8.41 -18.36
C LEU A 119 18.37 -8.54 -19.07
N ALA A 120 18.36 -8.90 -20.35
CA ALA A 120 17.13 -9.10 -21.10
C ALA A 120 16.27 -10.26 -20.53
N ARG A 121 16.92 -11.34 -20.08
CA ARG A 121 16.25 -12.47 -19.40
C ARG A 121 15.65 -12.05 -18.07
N PHE A 122 16.40 -11.32 -17.22
CA PHE A 122 15.89 -10.81 -15.94
C PHE A 122 14.74 -9.82 -16.11
N ARG A 123 14.81 -8.89 -17.08
CA ARG A 123 13.70 -7.98 -17.38
C ARG A 123 12.43 -8.73 -17.76
N ARG A 124 12.55 -9.81 -18.54
CA ARG A 124 11.42 -10.69 -18.88
C ARG A 124 10.89 -11.42 -17.64
N ALA A 125 11.77 -11.98 -16.82
CA ALA A 125 11.40 -12.68 -15.59
C ALA A 125 10.66 -11.74 -14.62
N ALA A 126 11.16 -10.53 -14.38
CA ALA A 126 10.51 -9.51 -13.55
C ALA A 126 9.16 -9.08 -14.13
N HIS A 127 9.05 -8.98 -15.47
CA HIS A 127 7.79 -8.68 -16.12
C HIS A 127 6.75 -9.79 -15.91
N VAL A 128 7.12 -11.06 -16.06
CA VAL A 128 6.22 -12.19 -15.86
C VAL A 128 5.86 -12.39 -14.38
N PHE A 129 6.82 -12.21 -13.48
CA PHE A 129 6.62 -12.39 -12.04
C PHE A 129 5.74 -11.30 -11.44
N GLY A 130 5.86 -10.07 -11.94
CA GLY A 130 5.16 -8.90 -11.40
C GLY A 130 5.85 -8.30 -10.19
N ARG A 131 5.20 -7.29 -9.59
CA ARG A 131 5.71 -6.56 -8.43
C ARG A 131 4.62 -6.19 -7.44
N SER A 132 5.07 -5.73 -6.27
CA SER A 132 4.20 -5.29 -5.19
C SER A 132 3.95 -3.79 -5.22
N ALA A 133 2.79 -3.36 -4.74
CA ALA A 133 2.49 -1.95 -4.47
C ALA A 133 1.94 -1.75 -3.06
N LEU A 134 2.21 -0.57 -2.48
CA LEU A 134 1.60 -0.11 -1.24
C LEU A 134 0.45 0.84 -1.56
N LEU A 135 -0.76 0.47 -1.15
CA LEU A 135 -1.98 1.25 -1.34
C LEU A 135 -2.42 1.85 0.00
N LEU A 136 -2.68 3.16 0.00
CA LEU A 136 -3.06 3.95 1.16
C LEU A 136 -4.49 4.46 0.95
N SER A 137 -5.43 3.93 1.72
CA SER A 137 -6.84 4.32 1.60
C SER A 137 -7.09 5.76 2.04
N GLY A 138 -8.26 6.29 1.69
CA GLY A 138 -8.81 7.46 2.39
C GLY A 138 -9.12 7.16 3.86
N GLY A 139 -9.22 8.22 4.68
CA GLY A 139 -9.58 8.11 6.10
C GLY A 139 -9.45 9.40 6.92
N ALA A 140 -9.42 10.57 6.26
CA ALA A 140 -9.19 11.88 6.87
C ALA A 140 -8.06 11.85 7.92
N SER A 141 -8.26 12.35 9.15
CA SER A 141 -7.20 12.43 10.16
C SER A 141 -6.58 11.08 10.56
N LEU A 142 -7.27 9.95 10.35
CA LEU A 142 -6.70 8.62 10.61
C LEU A 142 -5.60 8.26 9.62
N GLY A 143 -5.51 8.93 8.46
CA GLY A 143 -4.49 8.61 7.46
C GLY A 143 -3.05 8.90 7.90
N PHE A 144 -2.82 9.62 9.00
CA PHE A 144 -1.48 9.70 9.62
C PHE A 144 -0.98 8.32 10.13
N PHE A 145 -1.86 7.34 10.32
CA PHE A 145 -1.51 5.93 10.54
C PHE A 145 -0.63 5.36 9.42
N HIS A 146 -0.87 5.76 8.16
CA HIS A 146 -0.11 5.28 7.01
C HIS A 146 1.39 5.60 7.13
N ILE A 147 1.74 6.74 7.76
CA ILE A 147 3.14 7.12 7.98
C ILE A 147 3.85 6.07 8.85
N GLY A 148 3.16 5.54 9.86
CA GLY A 148 3.70 4.46 10.69
C GLY A 148 3.89 3.14 9.93
N VAL A 149 2.95 2.81 9.05
CA VAL A 149 3.07 1.65 8.17
C VAL A 149 4.27 1.79 7.25
N ILE A 150 4.40 2.94 6.59
CA ILE A 150 5.51 3.25 5.69
C ILE A 150 6.84 3.23 6.44
N LYS A 151 6.90 3.83 7.64
CA LYS A 151 8.10 3.82 8.49
C LYS A 151 8.55 2.40 8.80
N ALA A 152 7.64 1.54 9.29
CA ALA A 152 7.97 0.16 9.61
C ALA A 152 8.42 -0.66 8.39
N LEU A 153 7.84 -0.41 7.21
CA LEU A 153 8.30 -1.05 5.97
C LEU A 153 9.67 -0.50 5.54
N PHE A 154 9.86 0.81 5.58
CA PHE A 154 11.09 1.50 5.16
C PHE A 154 12.29 1.08 6.02
N GLU A 155 12.15 1.08 7.35
CA GLU A 155 13.22 0.68 8.28
C GLU A 155 13.65 -0.79 8.10
N GLN A 156 12.78 -1.61 7.53
CA GLN A 156 13.05 -3.02 7.26
C GLN A 156 13.42 -3.30 5.79
N GLY A 157 13.59 -2.25 4.98
CA GLY A 157 13.88 -2.37 3.55
C GLY A 157 12.78 -3.08 2.75
N LEU A 158 11.53 -2.91 3.16
CA LEU A 158 10.33 -3.58 2.63
C LEU A 158 9.31 -2.61 1.98
N LEU A 159 9.63 -1.32 1.90
CA LEU A 159 8.74 -0.33 1.28
C LEU A 159 8.72 -0.54 -0.24
N PRO A 160 7.56 -0.84 -0.87
CA PRO A 160 7.47 -0.95 -2.32
C PRO A 160 7.70 0.40 -3.03
N ASP A 161 8.28 0.36 -4.23
CA ASP A 161 8.52 1.57 -5.03
C ASP A 161 7.23 2.12 -5.65
N VAL A 162 6.20 1.29 -5.83
CA VAL A 162 4.89 1.72 -6.32
C VAL A 162 4.00 2.06 -5.14
N LEU A 163 3.74 3.36 -4.96
CA LEU A 163 2.85 3.91 -3.96
C LEU A 163 1.56 4.37 -4.63
N SER A 164 0.42 4.10 -4.01
CA SER A 164 -0.88 4.61 -4.46
C SER A 164 -1.68 5.13 -3.30
N GLY A 165 -2.39 6.24 -3.49
CA GLY A 165 -3.25 6.77 -2.45
C GLY A 165 -4.45 7.56 -2.97
N ALA A 166 -5.46 7.66 -2.11
CA ALA A 166 -6.61 8.54 -2.29
C ALA A 166 -6.83 9.37 -1.02
N SER A 167 -7.34 10.60 -1.14
CA SER A 167 -7.59 11.49 -0.01
C SER A 167 -6.34 11.67 0.87
N MET A 168 -6.45 11.48 2.19
CA MET A 168 -5.29 11.51 3.09
C MET A 168 -4.19 10.52 2.67
N GLY A 169 -4.54 9.35 2.13
CA GLY A 169 -3.56 8.40 1.57
C GLY A 169 -2.78 8.99 0.40
N ALA A 170 -3.41 9.80 -0.47
CA ALA A 170 -2.72 10.51 -1.55
C ALA A 170 -1.75 11.56 -1.02
N MET A 171 -2.15 12.29 0.03
CA MET A 171 -1.29 13.29 0.68
C MET A 171 -0.02 12.61 1.24
N VAL A 172 -0.18 11.50 1.96
CA VAL A 172 0.95 10.72 2.48
C VAL A 172 1.80 10.13 1.35
N ALA A 173 1.19 9.50 0.34
CA ALA A 173 1.92 8.91 -0.78
C ALA A 173 2.77 9.94 -1.54
N CYS A 174 2.21 11.13 -1.81
CA CYS A 174 2.92 12.22 -2.48
C CYS A 174 4.08 12.75 -1.62
N GLY A 175 3.84 12.97 -0.32
CA GLY A 175 4.89 13.43 0.58
C GLY A 175 6.04 12.43 0.71
N ILE A 176 5.74 11.14 0.81
CA ILE A 176 6.77 10.10 0.92
C ILE A 176 7.49 9.89 -0.41
N GLY A 177 6.75 9.83 -1.54
CA GLY A 177 7.33 9.58 -2.85
C GLY A 177 8.22 10.70 -3.39
N ALA A 178 8.05 11.94 -2.91
CA ALA A 178 8.92 13.06 -3.24
C ALA A 178 10.26 13.09 -2.48
N ARG A 179 10.39 12.31 -1.40
CA ARG A 179 11.55 12.34 -0.51
C ARG A 179 12.56 11.24 -0.85
N THR A 180 13.83 11.61 -0.85
CA THR A 180 14.96 10.66 -0.88
C THR A 180 15.02 9.86 0.42
N ASP A 181 15.78 8.77 0.43
CA ASP A 181 15.94 7.93 1.62
C ASP A 181 16.53 8.68 2.82
N ALA A 182 17.43 9.63 2.57
CA ALA A 182 17.99 10.49 3.63
C ALA A 182 16.91 11.41 4.24
N GLU A 183 16.07 12.01 3.40
CA GLU A 183 14.97 12.87 3.83
C GLU A 183 13.86 12.07 4.56
N LEU A 184 13.60 10.83 4.14
CA LEU A 184 12.69 9.92 4.84
C LEU A 184 13.22 9.56 6.23
N ARG A 185 14.52 9.24 6.37
CA ARG A 185 15.14 9.01 7.68
C ARG A 185 15.01 10.24 8.59
N ALA A 186 15.23 11.45 8.06
CA ALA A 186 15.05 12.68 8.82
C ALA A 186 13.59 12.90 9.24
N LEU A 187 12.63 12.64 8.34
CA LEU A 187 11.20 12.73 8.64
C LEU A 187 10.77 11.74 9.73
N PHE A 188 11.27 10.51 9.70
CA PHE A 188 10.93 9.50 10.71
C PHE A 188 11.62 9.73 12.05
N ALA A 189 12.77 10.41 12.06
CA ALA A 189 13.44 10.86 13.27
C ALA A 189 12.66 11.99 13.97
N ASP A 190 12.12 12.95 13.22
CA ASP A 190 11.22 13.98 13.74
C ASP A 190 9.96 14.15 12.89
N PRO A 191 8.90 13.34 13.15
CA PRO A 191 7.64 13.48 12.44
C PRO A 191 6.88 14.77 12.79
N THR A 192 7.30 15.53 13.81
CA THR A 192 6.57 16.71 14.28
C THR A 192 6.73 17.93 13.38
N VAL A 193 7.62 17.84 12.37
CA VAL A 193 7.74 18.79 11.26
C VAL A 193 6.52 18.80 10.34
N LEU A 194 5.71 17.72 10.37
CA LEU A 194 4.49 17.63 9.59
C LEU A 194 3.41 18.53 10.17
N ARG A 195 2.73 19.22 9.26
CA ARG A 195 1.60 20.07 9.58
C ARG A 195 0.31 19.25 9.56
N THR A 196 -0.47 19.40 10.64
CA THR A 196 -1.72 18.65 10.90
C THR A 196 -2.94 19.58 11.02
N ASP A 197 -2.76 20.86 10.68
CA ASP A 197 -3.67 21.98 10.88
C ASP A 197 -4.36 22.42 9.58
N ALA A 198 -4.75 21.44 8.76
CA ALA A 198 -5.36 21.65 7.44
C ALA A 198 -6.85 22.05 7.51
N LEU A 199 -7.56 21.64 8.55
CA LEU A 199 -9.00 21.90 8.70
C LEU A 199 -9.19 23.26 9.38
N SER A 200 -9.34 24.31 8.57
CA SER A 200 -9.64 25.68 9.04
C SER A 200 -11.09 26.03 8.74
N PRO A 201 -12.00 26.09 9.73
CA PRO A 201 -13.41 26.39 9.49
C PRO A 201 -13.62 27.79 8.91
N VAL A 202 -14.51 27.91 7.92
CA VAL A 202 -14.90 29.21 7.36
C VAL A 202 -16.17 29.76 8.02
N SER A 203 -16.48 31.04 7.81
CA SER A 203 -17.71 31.63 8.35
C SER A 203 -18.97 30.95 7.77
N PRO A 204 -20.10 30.88 8.51
CA PRO A 204 -21.32 30.25 8.01
C PRO A 204 -21.82 30.80 6.67
N VAL A 205 -21.62 32.11 6.44
CA VAL A 205 -21.95 32.78 5.18
C VAL A 205 -21.09 32.25 4.03
N ARG A 206 -19.77 32.14 4.23
CA ARG A 206 -18.84 31.58 3.24
C ARG A 206 -19.13 30.10 3.00
N ALA A 207 -19.43 29.35 4.05
CA ALA A 207 -19.76 27.93 3.95
C ALA A 207 -21.02 27.69 3.11
N ALA A 208 -22.07 28.49 3.29
CA ALA A 208 -23.28 28.40 2.50
C ALA A 208 -23.06 28.77 1.02
N ARG A 209 -22.27 29.82 0.76
CA ARG A 209 -21.95 30.29 -0.60
C ARG A 209 -21.10 29.27 -1.37
N ASP A 210 -20.02 28.80 -0.75
CA ASP A 210 -19.01 27.96 -1.40
C ASP A 210 -19.35 26.46 -1.27
N ARG A 211 -20.41 26.12 -0.52
CA ARG A 211 -20.82 24.75 -0.16
C ARG A 211 -19.67 23.92 0.44
N ALA A 212 -18.83 24.57 1.24
CA ALA A 212 -17.63 23.98 1.83
C ALA A 212 -17.41 24.50 3.26
N LEU A 213 -17.19 23.60 4.21
CA LEU A 213 -17.02 23.94 5.63
C LEU A 213 -15.61 24.47 5.97
N TYR A 214 -14.61 24.12 5.18
CA TYR A 214 -13.21 24.42 5.48
C TYR A 214 -12.54 25.22 4.36
N ASP A 215 -11.50 25.98 4.72
CA ASP A 215 -10.75 26.81 3.78
C ASP A 215 -9.83 25.96 2.87
N PRO A 216 -10.08 25.89 1.54
CA PRO A 216 -9.22 25.14 0.62
C PRO A 216 -7.80 25.72 0.54
N ALA A 217 -7.61 27.02 0.77
CA ALA A 217 -6.28 27.62 0.73
C ALA A 217 -5.39 27.09 1.86
N ARG A 218 -5.97 26.88 3.05
CA ARG A 218 -5.24 26.29 4.18
C ARG A 218 -4.87 24.84 3.93
N LEU A 219 -5.78 24.07 3.33
CA LEU A 219 -5.49 22.69 2.92
C LEU A 219 -4.32 22.66 1.93
N ALA A 220 -4.35 23.50 0.89
CA ALA A 220 -3.29 23.58 -0.11
C ALA A 220 -1.94 23.99 0.50
N GLU A 221 -1.93 24.94 1.43
CA GLU A 221 -0.72 25.36 2.15
C GLU A 221 -0.11 24.21 2.97
N VAL A 222 -0.92 23.48 3.74
CA VAL A 222 -0.45 22.35 4.56
C VAL A 222 0.05 21.20 3.67
N ILE A 223 -0.65 20.89 2.58
CA ILE A 223 -0.20 19.87 1.62
C ILE A 223 1.10 20.28 0.94
N SER A 224 1.25 21.54 0.55
CA SER A 224 2.48 22.03 -0.09
C SER A 224 3.66 22.00 0.89
N HIS A 225 3.46 22.37 2.16
CA HIS A 225 4.47 22.22 3.20
C HIS A 225 4.88 20.75 3.40
N ASN A 226 3.91 19.84 3.47
CA ASN A 226 4.18 18.42 3.73
C ASN A 226 4.74 17.69 2.51
N ASN A 227 4.39 18.07 1.28
CA ASN A 227 4.70 17.31 0.06
C ASN A 227 5.77 17.95 -0.82
N GLY A 228 5.98 19.26 -0.70
CA GLY A 228 6.77 20.05 -1.64
C GLY A 228 6.08 20.29 -2.98
N ASP A 229 6.75 21.06 -3.84
CA ASP A 229 6.26 21.50 -5.15
C ASP A 229 6.86 20.67 -6.29
N TYR A 230 6.68 19.35 -6.24
CA TYR A 230 7.12 18.44 -7.29
C TYR A 230 5.97 18.01 -8.18
N THR A 231 6.25 17.92 -9.48
CA THR A 231 5.42 17.18 -10.44
C THR A 231 5.63 15.67 -10.28
N PHE A 232 4.74 14.86 -10.86
CA PHE A 232 4.90 13.40 -10.83
C PHE A 232 6.19 12.94 -11.52
N GLY A 233 6.56 13.58 -12.63
CA GLY A 233 7.79 13.29 -13.37
C GLY A 233 9.04 13.66 -12.57
N GLU A 234 9.07 14.86 -11.99
CA GLU A 234 10.20 15.33 -11.16
C GLU A 234 10.42 14.44 -9.93
N ALA A 235 9.35 14.07 -9.23
CA ALA A 235 9.45 13.22 -8.06
C ALA A 235 9.94 11.81 -8.42
N HIS A 236 9.43 11.23 -9.50
CA HIS A 236 9.87 9.92 -9.98
C HIS A 236 11.34 9.93 -10.40
N ALA A 237 11.78 10.94 -11.15
CA ALA A 237 13.18 11.09 -11.55
C ALA A 237 14.11 11.28 -10.33
N ARG A 238 13.63 11.96 -9.29
CA ARG A 238 14.40 12.21 -8.06
C ARG A 238 14.59 10.98 -7.19
N THR A 239 13.56 10.14 -7.05
CA THR A 239 13.55 9.09 -6.02
C THR A 239 13.43 7.67 -6.57
N GLY A 240 13.09 7.50 -7.84
CA GLY A 240 12.70 6.21 -8.44
C GLY A 240 11.32 5.71 -8.01
N ARG A 241 10.68 6.33 -7.02
CA ARG A 241 9.37 5.91 -6.51
C ARG A 241 8.27 6.35 -7.46
N THR A 242 7.33 5.45 -7.70
CA THR A 242 6.16 5.69 -8.54
C THR A 242 4.96 6.02 -7.67
N VAL A 243 4.55 7.29 -7.67
CA VAL A 243 3.35 7.75 -6.94
C VAL A 243 2.13 7.74 -7.86
N ASN A 244 1.03 7.19 -7.35
CA ASN A 244 -0.26 7.14 -8.01
C ASN A 244 -1.32 7.82 -7.14
N VAL A 245 -2.08 8.75 -7.73
CA VAL A 245 -3.18 9.45 -7.03
C VAL A 245 -4.49 9.21 -7.76
N SER A 246 -5.49 8.70 -7.03
CA SER A 246 -6.85 8.57 -7.54
C SER A 246 -7.61 9.89 -7.42
N VAL A 247 -8.29 10.30 -8.49
CA VAL A 247 -9.20 11.46 -8.51
C VAL A 247 -10.51 11.12 -9.19
N SER A 248 -11.61 11.67 -8.67
CA SER A 248 -12.96 11.47 -9.19
C SER A 248 -13.43 12.74 -9.90
N PRO A 249 -13.90 12.67 -11.16
CA PRO A 249 -14.41 13.84 -11.86
C PRO A 249 -15.78 14.27 -11.32
N THR A 250 -16.09 15.57 -11.36
CA THR A 250 -17.43 16.07 -11.01
C THR A 250 -18.48 15.74 -12.08
N ARG A 251 -18.07 15.56 -13.34
CA ARG A 251 -18.97 15.26 -14.47
C ARG A 251 -19.35 13.78 -14.48
N GLU A 252 -20.65 13.49 -14.57
CA GLU A 252 -21.21 12.13 -14.49
C GLU A 252 -20.68 11.16 -15.55
N ARG A 253 -20.39 11.65 -16.77
CA ARG A 253 -19.96 10.82 -17.90
C ARG A 253 -18.48 10.47 -17.89
N GLN A 254 -17.70 10.97 -16.93
CA GLN A 254 -16.26 10.69 -16.87
C GLN A 254 -15.92 9.60 -15.86
N LYS A 255 -14.98 8.73 -16.24
CA LYS A 255 -14.44 7.69 -15.36
C LYS A 255 -13.36 8.27 -14.44
N PRO A 256 -13.19 7.71 -13.22
CA PRO A 256 -12.10 8.05 -12.33
C PRO A 256 -10.74 7.91 -13.02
N ARG A 257 -9.79 8.76 -12.62
CA ARG A 257 -8.43 8.78 -13.17
C ARG A 257 -7.41 8.45 -12.09
N VAL A 258 -6.31 7.85 -12.54
CA VAL A 258 -5.12 7.63 -11.74
C VAL A 258 -4.02 8.47 -12.36
N LEU A 259 -3.55 9.44 -11.59
CA LEU A 259 -2.49 10.37 -11.96
C LEU A 259 -1.17 9.79 -11.50
N CYS A 260 -0.19 9.74 -12.40
CA CYS A 260 1.18 9.28 -12.11
C CYS A 260 2.16 9.83 -13.15
N HIS A 261 3.44 9.50 -13.02
CA HIS A 261 4.48 9.97 -13.93
C HIS A 261 4.28 9.49 -15.39
N LEU A 262 3.57 8.38 -15.61
CA LEU A 262 3.28 7.87 -16.96
C LEU A 262 2.09 8.57 -17.62
N THR A 263 1.07 8.94 -16.83
CA THR A 263 -0.20 9.47 -17.37
C THR A 263 -0.26 10.99 -17.36
N THR A 264 0.43 11.62 -16.41
CA THR A 264 0.43 13.06 -16.16
C THR A 264 1.76 13.49 -15.52
N PRO A 265 2.89 13.39 -16.24
CA PRO A 265 4.22 13.70 -15.70
C PRO A 265 4.31 15.13 -15.15
N ASP A 266 3.72 16.09 -15.85
CA ASP A 266 3.88 17.53 -15.55
C ASP A 266 2.89 18.05 -14.50
N VAL A 267 1.94 17.23 -14.04
CA VAL A 267 0.97 17.62 -13.01
C VAL A 267 1.64 17.63 -11.65
N TYR A 268 1.38 18.69 -10.87
CA TYR A 268 1.89 18.81 -9.50
C TYR A 268 1.24 17.81 -8.55
N MET A 269 2.05 17.08 -7.79
CA MET A 269 1.57 16.11 -6.80
C MET A 269 0.79 16.77 -5.66
N ASN A 270 1.18 17.97 -5.22
CA ASN A 270 0.42 18.71 -4.20
C ASN A 270 -0.99 19.08 -4.69
N SER A 271 -1.13 19.50 -5.95
CA SER A 271 -2.41 19.81 -6.59
C SER A 271 -3.27 18.54 -6.74
N ALA A 272 -2.66 17.43 -7.15
CA ALA A 272 -3.32 16.13 -7.20
C ALA A 272 -3.81 15.67 -5.81
N ALA A 273 -3.01 15.86 -4.76
CA ALA A 273 -3.39 15.53 -3.39
C ALA A 273 -4.52 16.43 -2.85
N VAL A 274 -4.51 17.73 -3.17
CA VAL A 274 -5.63 18.65 -2.86
C VAL A 274 -6.91 18.17 -3.54
N ALA A 275 -6.86 17.86 -4.84
CA ALA A 275 -8.00 17.35 -5.59
C ALA A 275 -8.52 16.01 -5.03
N SER A 276 -7.60 15.10 -4.71
CA SER A 276 -7.94 13.79 -4.14
C SER A 276 -8.48 13.87 -2.72
N GLY A 277 -8.21 14.95 -1.97
CA GLY A 277 -8.76 15.22 -0.63
C GLY A 277 -9.95 16.18 -0.61
N ALA A 278 -10.44 16.63 -1.78
CA ALA A 278 -11.55 17.56 -1.89
C ALA A 278 -12.89 16.84 -1.66
N VAL A 279 -13.19 16.51 -0.39
CA VAL A 279 -14.43 15.85 0.01
C VAL A 279 -15.61 16.82 -0.18
N PRO A 280 -16.62 16.48 -1.01
CA PRO A 280 -17.87 17.23 -1.15
C PRO A 280 -18.48 17.65 0.19
N GLY A 281 -18.79 18.95 0.32
CA GLY A 281 -19.33 19.54 1.55
C GLY A 281 -18.25 19.99 2.55
N ALA A 282 -17.08 19.34 2.58
CA ALA A 282 -15.96 19.78 3.40
C ALA A 282 -15.09 20.82 2.64
N PHE A 283 -14.77 20.54 1.38
CA PHE A 283 -13.96 21.36 0.50
C PHE A 283 -14.62 21.52 -0.88
N PRO A 284 -14.39 22.63 -1.59
CA PRO A 284 -14.89 22.79 -2.96
C PRO A 284 -14.10 21.88 -3.93
N PRO A 285 -14.70 21.48 -5.07
CA PRO A 285 -13.99 20.77 -6.12
C PRO A 285 -12.75 21.53 -6.61
N ALA A 286 -11.63 20.82 -6.78
CA ALA A 286 -10.35 21.43 -7.16
C ALA A 286 -10.07 21.30 -8.66
N THR A 287 -9.26 22.20 -9.20
CA THR A 287 -8.65 22.05 -10.52
C THR A 287 -7.21 21.60 -10.34
N LEU A 288 -6.79 20.64 -11.16
CA LEU A 288 -5.41 20.18 -11.18
C LEU A 288 -4.52 21.25 -11.82
N GLU A 289 -3.26 21.27 -11.44
CA GLU A 289 -2.28 22.22 -11.95
C GLU A 289 -1.06 21.48 -12.47
N GLU A 290 -0.50 21.95 -13.57
CA GLU A 290 0.70 21.42 -14.22
C GLU A 290 1.80 22.47 -14.31
N ARG A 291 3.04 22.00 -14.38
CA ARG A 291 4.20 22.81 -14.73
C ARG A 291 4.30 22.83 -16.25
N ALA A 292 4.10 24.00 -16.84
CA ALA A 292 4.25 24.16 -18.26
C ALA A 292 5.73 24.24 -18.69
N PRO A 293 6.05 24.15 -19.99
CA PRO A 293 7.44 24.13 -20.47
C PRO A 293 8.28 25.36 -20.10
N ASP A 294 7.64 26.50 -19.85
CA ASP A 294 8.27 27.74 -19.38
C ASP A 294 8.45 27.78 -17.85
N GLY A 295 8.14 26.69 -17.15
CA GLY A 295 8.19 26.57 -15.70
C GLY A 295 6.98 27.15 -14.97
N ALA A 296 6.04 27.79 -15.66
CA ALA A 296 4.89 28.43 -15.04
C ALA A 296 3.84 27.39 -14.59
N ARG A 297 3.17 27.67 -13.46
CA ARG A 297 2.06 26.85 -12.96
C ARG A 297 0.77 27.21 -13.70
N ARG A 298 0.16 26.25 -14.38
CA ARG A 298 -1.07 26.44 -15.17
C ARG A 298 -2.14 25.40 -14.83
N PRO A 299 -3.44 25.71 -15.02
CA PRO A 299 -4.49 24.73 -14.81
C PRO A 299 -4.42 23.59 -15.83
N TYR A 300 -4.30 22.35 -15.35
CA TYR A 300 -4.41 21.15 -16.15
C TYR A 300 -5.89 20.81 -16.38
N MET A 301 -6.30 20.72 -17.66
CA MET A 301 -7.70 20.55 -18.05
C MET A 301 -8.61 21.57 -17.38
N ALA A 302 -8.39 22.87 -17.64
CA ALA A 302 -9.05 23.99 -16.95
C ALA A 302 -10.59 23.92 -16.87
N THR A 303 -11.24 23.22 -17.80
CA THR A 303 -12.70 23.02 -17.83
C THR A 303 -13.20 21.93 -16.88
N GLU A 304 -12.28 21.15 -16.30
CA GLU A 304 -12.57 20.01 -15.43
C GLU A 304 -12.34 20.35 -13.96
N ARG A 305 -13.16 19.73 -13.11
CA ARG A 305 -13.07 19.82 -11.66
C ARG A 305 -13.06 18.41 -11.09
N TRP A 306 -12.30 18.25 -10.02
CA TRP A 306 -12.04 16.97 -9.39
C TRP A 306 -12.46 17.03 -7.92
N ILE A 307 -12.95 15.90 -7.43
CA ILE A 307 -13.30 15.65 -6.04
C ILE A 307 -12.56 14.40 -5.56
N ASP A 308 -12.75 14.12 -4.28
CA ASP A 308 -12.03 13.08 -3.56
C ASP A 308 -12.01 11.71 -4.29
N GLY A 309 -10.83 11.09 -4.31
CA GLY A 309 -10.57 9.84 -5.02
C GLY A 309 -11.34 8.65 -4.47
N THR A 310 -11.73 8.69 -3.19
CA THR A 310 -12.46 7.62 -2.49
C THR A 310 -13.86 7.37 -3.06
N PHE A 311 -14.48 8.40 -3.67
CA PHE A 311 -15.86 8.34 -4.17
C PHE A 311 -16.09 7.29 -5.24
N LYS A 312 -15.14 7.14 -6.16
CA LYS A 312 -15.28 6.24 -7.33
C LYS A 312 -14.05 5.36 -7.58
N GLY A 313 -13.00 5.43 -6.75
CA GLY A 313 -11.79 4.63 -6.96
C GLY A 313 -10.73 4.74 -5.88
N ASP A 314 -11.07 4.46 -4.61
CA ASP A 314 -10.14 4.53 -3.46
C ASP A 314 -8.89 3.66 -3.70
N LEU A 315 -9.06 2.44 -4.23
CA LEU A 315 -7.99 1.47 -4.48
C LEU A 315 -7.99 1.01 -5.95
N PRO A 316 -7.26 1.68 -6.87
CA PRO A 316 -7.34 1.41 -8.31
C PRO A 316 -6.47 0.22 -8.76
N MET A 317 -6.55 -0.93 -8.08
CA MET A 317 -5.70 -2.11 -8.29
C MET A 317 -5.58 -2.51 -9.77
N ARG A 318 -6.70 -2.65 -10.49
CA ARG A 318 -6.72 -3.01 -11.92
C ARG A 318 -5.99 -2.00 -12.83
N ARG A 319 -5.90 -0.74 -12.42
CA ARG A 319 -5.17 0.28 -13.19
C ARG A 319 -3.70 0.27 -12.83
N LEU A 320 -3.35 0.08 -11.56
CA LEU A 320 -1.96 -0.13 -11.12
C LEU A 320 -1.35 -1.37 -11.79
N SER A 321 -2.09 -2.49 -11.87
CA SER A 321 -1.64 -3.69 -12.57
C SER A 321 -1.26 -3.43 -14.02
N ARG A 322 -2.05 -2.61 -14.73
CA ARG A 322 -1.82 -2.30 -16.14
C ARG A 322 -0.68 -1.31 -16.35
N LEU A 323 -0.57 -0.30 -15.51
CA LEU A 323 0.43 0.76 -15.67
C LEU A 323 1.82 0.32 -15.20
N HIS A 324 1.87 -0.43 -14.09
CA HIS A 324 3.12 -0.67 -13.36
C HIS A 324 3.43 -2.16 -13.20
N ASN A 325 2.69 -3.04 -13.87
CA ASN A 325 2.85 -4.49 -13.76
C ASN A 325 2.74 -5.03 -12.31
N VAL A 326 1.84 -4.43 -11.54
CA VAL A 326 1.58 -4.80 -10.13
C VAL A 326 0.57 -5.94 -10.04
N ASN A 327 0.91 -7.00 -9.33
CA ASN A 327 0.03 -8.14 -9.08
C ASN A 327 -0.06 -8.55 -7.61
N HIS A 328 0.67 -7.85 -6.73
CA HIS A 328 0.63 -8.03 -5.28
C HIS A 328 0.38 -6.70 -4.58
N PHE A 329 -0.55 -6.68 -3.63
CA PHE A 329 -1.05 -5.46 -3.02
C PHE A 329 -0.95 -5.51 -1.49
N ILE A 330 -0.16 -4.60 -0.93
CA ILE A 330 -0.15 -4.30 0.49
C ILE A 330 -1.08 -3.10 0.69
N VAL A 331 -2.16 -3.25 1.45
CA VAL A 331 -3.17 -2.20 1.64
C VAL A 331 -3.13 -1.72 3.08
N SER A 332 -2.81 -0.46 3.28
CA SER A 332 -3.02 0.23 4.55
C SER A 332 -4.42 0.82 4.54
N GLN A 333 -5.33 0.20 5.29
CA GLN A 333 -6.76 0.46 5.23
C GLN A 333 -7.24 1.06 6.55
N VAL A 334 -7.49 2.36 6.54
CA VAL A 334 -7.95 3.13 7.71
C VAL A 334 -9.45 3.40 7.71
N ASN A 335 -10.17 2.98 6.65
CA ASN A 335 -11.60 3.22 6.55
C ASN A 335 -12.41 2.51 7.66
N PRO A 336 -13.25 3.25 8.40
CA PRO A 336 -14.06 2.71 9.52
C PRO A 336 -15.04 1.61 9.13
N HIS A 337 -15.56 1.67 7.90
CA HIS A 337 -16.57 0.75 7.40
C HIS A 337 -15.98 -0.60 6.96
N VAL A 338 -14.65 -0.68 6.78
CA VAL A 338 -13.93 -1.89 6.38
C VAL A 338 -13.35 -2.61 7.59
N ALA A 339 -12.76 -1.87 8.52
CA ALA A 339 -12.10 -2.44 9.67
C ALA A 339 -13.13 -2.91 10.72
N PRO A 340 -13.09 -4.20 11.13
CA PRO A 340 -14.04 -4.73 12.10
C PRO A 340 -13.91 -3.95 13.42
N ILE A 341 -15.00 -3.29 13.82
CA ILE A 341 -15.14 -2.65 15.13
C ILE A 341 -15.05 -3.78 16.17
N GLY A 342 -13.85 -3.95 16.73
CA GLY A 342 -13.52 -5.06 17.61
C GLY A 342 -12.74 -6.14 16.88
N ARG A 343 -11.47 -6.27 17.26
CA ARG A 343 -10.66 -7.46 17.00
C ARG A 343 -11.50 -8.71 17.30
N VAL A 344 -11.87 -9.46 16.25
CA VAL A 344 -12.06 -10.89 16.41
C VAL A 344 -10.69 -11.43 16.78
N THR A 345 -10.50 -11.62 18.07
CA THR A 345 -9.32 -12.29 18.62
C THR A 345 -9.08 -13.56 17.83
N ARG A 346 -7.80 -13.81 17.49
CA ARG A 346 -7.26 -15.06 16.93
C ARG A 346 -7.66 -16.27 17.80
N ARG A 347 -8.92 -16.68 17.75
CA ARG A 347 -9.45 -17.91 18.34
C ARG A 347 -9.97 -18.78 17.21
N ARG A 348 -9.46 -20.00 17.14
CA ARG A 348 -10.05 -21.06 16.32
C ARG A 348 -11.48 -21.31 16.81
N GLY A 349 -12.44 -21.36 15.88
CA GLY A 349 -13.85 -21.64 16.16
C GLY A 349 -14.73 -21.21 14.99
N ILE A 350 -16.03 -21.48 15.09
CA ILE A 350 -17.10 -21.13 14.13
C ILE A 350 -17.39 -19.61 14.07
N ALA A 351 -16.89 -18.85 15.05
CA ALA A 351 -17.14 -17.43 15.22
C ALA A 351 -16.59 -16.51 14.10
N PRO A 352 -15.37 -16.69 13.55
CA PRO A 352 -14.86 -15.87 12.44
C PRO A 352 -15.62 -16.10 11.14
N MET A 353 -16.14 -17.31 10.91
CA MET A 353 -17.01 -17.63 9.78
C MET A 353 -18.39 -16.98 9.94
N LEU A 354 -18.96 -17.00 11.16
CA LEU A 354 -20.20 -16.30 11.48
C LEU A 354 -20.06 -14.77 11.37
N VAL A 355 -18.93 -14.19 11.81
CA VAL A 355 -18.65 -12.75 11.64
C VAL A 355 -18.42 -12.39 10.17
N GLY A 356 -17.72 -13.22 9.40
CA GLY A 356 -17.53 -13.02 7.96
C GLY A 356 -18.84 -13.14 7.16
N LEU A 357 -19.73 -14.06 7.57
CA LEU A 357 -21.06 -14.22 6.97
C LEU A 357 -22.00 -13.07 7.34
N THR A 358 -22.05 -12.66 8.62
CA THR A 358 -22.92 -11.54 9.03
C THR A 358 -22.44 -10.21 8.46
N THR A 359 -21.13 -9.97 8.34
CA THR A 359 -20.61 -8.71 7.78
C THR A 359 -20.76 -8.63 6.26
N SER A 360 -20.70 -9.74 5.53
CA SER A 360 -20.91 -9.76 4.07
C SER A 360 -22.38 -9.66 3.69
N THR A 361 -23.30 -10.30 4.43
CA THR A 361 -24.75 -10.16 4.21
C THR A 361 -25.24 -8.78 4.61
N LEU A 362 -24.81 -8.24 5.75
CA LEU A 362 -25.15 -6.87 6.15
C LEU A 362 -24.60 -5.81 5.18
N ARG A 363 -23.41 -6.04 4.58
CA ARG A 363 -22.89 -5.14 3.53
C ARG A 363 -23.72 -5.19 2.26
N ALA A 364 -24.09 -6.39 1.80
CA ALA A 364 -24.93 -6.55 0.61
C ALA A 364 -26.32 -5.93 0.83
N GLU A 365 -26.93 -6.16 2.00
CA GLU A 365 -28.22 -5.55 2.36
C GLU A 365 -28.12 -4.03 2.53
N LEU A 366 -27.09 -3.51 3.19
CA LEU A 366 -26.88 -2.07 3.34
C LEU A 366 -26.61 -1.40 1.99
N ALA A 367 -25.79 -2.01 1.12
CA ALA A 367 -25.53 -1.48 -0.22
C ALA A 367 -26.82 -1.43 -1.05
N GLN A 368 -27.67 -2.47 -0.96
CA GLN A 368 -28.96 -2.53 -1.64
C GLN A 368 -29.98 -1.52 -1.08
N GLN A 369 -30.05 -1.36 0.24
CA GLN A 369 -30.91 -0.37 0.89
C GLN A 369 -30.47 1.06 0.57
N LEU A 370 -29.16 1.32 0.57
CA LEU A 370 -28.59 2.60 0.15
C LEU A 370 -28.78 2.85 -1.34
N ASP A 371 -28.75 1.84 -2.21
CA ASP A 371 -29.06 1.98 -3.64
C ASP A 371 -30.53 2.38 -3.86
N VAL A 372 -31.45 1.73 -3.15
CA VAL A 372 -32.88 2.08 -3.20
C VAL A 372 -33.11 3.49 -2.66
N ALA A 373 -32.52 3.82 -1.50
CA ALA A 373 -32.62 5.16 -0.93
C ALA A 373 -32.01 6.22 -1.86
N ARG A 374 -30.86 5.91 -2.49
CA ARG A 374 -30.22 6.76 -3.50
C ARG A 374 -31.18 7.02 -4.66
N LYS A 375 -31.71 5.97 -5.30
CA LYS A 375 -32.64 6.06 -6.44
C LYS A 375 -33.90 6.86 -6.10
N LEU A 376 -34.45 6.68 -4.90
CA LEU A 376 -35.61 7.42 -4.42
C LEU A 376 -35.30 8.89 -4.10
N SER A 377 -34.04 9.20 -3.80
CA SER A 377 -33.59 10.53 -3.40
C SER A 377 -33.00 11.38 -4.53
N GLU A 378 -32.95 10.87 -5.78
CA GLU A 378 -32.29 11.49 -6.96
C GLU A 378 -32.62 12.98 -7.19
N ARG A 379 -33.80 13.44 -6.75
CA ARG A 379 -34.25 14.84 -6.90
C ARG A 379 -34.12 15.68 -5.62
N THR A 380 -33.49 15.14 -4.57
CA THR A 380 -33.41 15.74 -3.24
C THR A 380 -31.96 16.01 -2.83
N ALA A 381 -31.76 16.91 -1.86
CA ALA A 381 -30.43 17.20 -1.30
C ALA A 381 -29.76 15.99 -0.62
N LEU A 382 -30.51 14.89 -0.39
CA LEU A 382 -30.01 13.66 0.21
C LEU A 382 -29.34 12.72 -0.79
N TYR A 383 -29.45 12.99 -2.10
CA TYR A 383 -28.79 12.16 -3.12
C TYR A 383 -27.27 12.11 -2.95
N ALA A 384 -26.62 13.26 -2.81
CA ALA A 384 -25.17 13.35 -2.68
C ALA A 384 -24.61 12.57 -1.46
N PRO A 385 -25.17 12.68 -0.23
CA PRO A 385 -24.71 11.87 0.89
C PRO A 385 -25.08 10.37 0.78
N LEU A 386 -26.18 10.02 0.11
CA LEU A 386 -26.57 8.61 -0.11
C LEU A 386 -25.73 7.93 -1.20
N ASP A 387 -25.41 8.64 -2.28
CA ASP A 387 -24.49 8.18 -3.32
C ASP A 387 -23.06 8.00 -2.76
N LEU A 388 -22.64 8.91 -1.85
CA LEU A 388 -21.43 8.75 -1.06
C LEU A 388 -21.44 7.45 -0.24
N ALA A 389 -22.51 7.21 0.52
CA ALA A 389 -22.61 6.02 1.39
C ALA A 389 -22.65 4.71 0.57
N HIS A 390 -23.34 4.71 -0.56
CA HIS A 390 -23.44 3.56 -1.46
C HIS A 390 -22.10 3.26 -2.16
N GLY A 391 -21.42 4.28 -2.71
CA GLY A 391 -20.11 4.12 -3.34
C GLY A 391 -19.02 3.63 -2.38
N LEU A 392 -19.11 4.00 -1.10
CA LEU A 392 -18.25 3.45 -0.04
C LEU A 392 -18.59 2.00 0.31
N ALA A 393 -19.83 1.55 0.13
CA ALA A 393 -20.28 0.21 0.52
C ALA A 393 -19.98 -0.88 -0.54
N GLU A 394 -19.98 -0.54 -1.83
CA GLU A 394 -19.77 -1.52 -2.93
C GLU A 394 -18.30 -1.89 -3.20
N GLN A 395 -17.34 -1.12 -2.68
CA GLN A 395 -15.92 -1.32 -3.03
C GLN A 395 -15.31 -2.52 -2.30
N SER A 396 -14.59 -3.39 -3.03
CA SER A 396 -13.79 -4.46 -2.43
C SER A 396 -12.46 -3.90 -1.95
N TYR A 397 -12.29 -3.79 -0.63
CA TYR A 397 -11.18 -3.07 -0.01
C TYR A 397 -10.02 -3.96 0.49
N SER A 398 -9.87 -5.17 -0.04
CA SER A 398 -8.88 -6.15 0.43
C SER A 398 -7.82 -6.40 -0.63
N GLY A 399 -6.55 -6.30 -0.23
CA GLY A 399 -5.41 -6.75 -1.01
C GLY A 399 -4.87 -8.09 -0.50
N ASP A 400 -3.69 -8.48 -0.97
CA ASP A 400 -3.00 -9.68 -0.49
C ASP A 400 -2.64 -9.57 1.00
N ILE A 401 -2.27 -8.37 1.44
CA ILE A 401 -1.93 -8.06 2.83
C ILE A 401 -2.62 -6.77 3.26
N ASP A 402 -3.59 -6.88 4.17
CA ASP A 402 -4.30 -5.73 4.73
C ASP A 402 -3.75 -5.34 6.11
N ILE A 403 -3.48 -4.05 6.30
CA ILE A 403 -2.95 -3.45 7.53
C ILE A 403 -3.98 -2.44 8.06
N HIS A 404 -4.52 -2.70 9.24
CA HIS A 404 -5.60 -1.91 9.83
C HIS A 404 -5.21 -1.26 11.16
N PRO A 405 -5.70 -0.02 11.45
CA PRO A 405 -5.61 0.56 12.78
C PRO A 405 -6.53 -0.18 13.77
N ARG A 406 -6.26 -0.04 15.08
CA ARG A 406 -7.18 -0.46 16.13
C ARG A 406 -8.23 0.62 16.33
N LEU A 407 -9.29 0.57 15.54
CA LEU A 407 -10.37 1.55 15.62
C LEU A 407 -10.99 1.59 17.02
N ARG A 408 -10.95 2.77 17.63
CA ARG A 408 -11.69 3.11 18.86
C ARG A 408 -12.86 4.01 18.44
N ALA A 409 -14.06 3.79 19.00
CA ALA A 409 -15.24 4.60 18.67
C ALA A 409 -15.01 6.11 18.85
N ARG A 410 -14.21 6.53 19.85
CA ARG A 410 -13.82 7.93 20.06
C ARG A 410 -12.91 8.51 18.97
N ALA A 411 -12.10 7.67 18.30
CA ALA A 411 -11.26 8.11 17.19
C ALA A 411 -12.11 8.47 15.95
N LEU A 412 -13.21 7.73 15.73
CA LEU A 412 -14.15 7.99 14.63
C LEU A 412 -14.81 9.37 14.74
N LEU A 413 -15.15 9.80 15.96
CA LEU A 413 -15.74 11.12 16.22
C LEU A 413 -14.76 12.28 15.98
N ARG A 414 -13.45 12.01 15.88
CA ARG A 414 -12.40 13.02 15.69
C ARG A 414 -11.73 12.94 14.32
N THR A 415 -12.35 12.22 13.39
CA THR A 415 -11.85 12.00 12.02
C THR A 415 -11.78 13.30 11.20
N PHE A 416 -12.62 14.30 11.53
CA PHE A 416 -12.67 15.63 10.89
C PHE A 416 -12.19 16.76 11.83
N ALA A 417 -11.15 16.50 12.62
CA ALA A 417 -10.52 17.49 13.47
C ALA A 417 -9.00 17.53 13.23
N ASN A 418 -8.39 18.70 13.42
CA ASN A 418 -6.94 18.82 13.41
C ASN A 418 -6.33 18.01 14.56
N LEU A 419 -5.20 17.36 14.30
CA LEU A 419 -4.51 16.55 15.30
C LEU A 419 -3.49 17.38 16.06
N SER A 420 -3.37 17.13 17.36
CA SER A 420 -2.20 17.55 18.12
C SER A 420 -0.95 16.75 17.73
N LYS A 421 0.23 17.30 18.01
CA LYS A 421 1.51 16.59 17.80
C LYS A 421 1.57 15.25 18.52
N ARG A 422 0.96 15.15 19.71
CA ARG A 422 0.88 13.89 20.46
C ARG A 422 0.04 12.85 19.71
N GLU A 423 -1.11 13.23 19.19
CA GLU A 423 -2.01 12.33 18.44
C GLU A 423 -1.39 11.87 17.12
N LEU A 424 -0.66 12.77 16.44
CA LEU A 424 0.15 12.41 15.28
C LEU A 424 1.13 11.26 15.63
N LEU A 425 1.91 11.42 16.69
CA LEU A 425 2.87 10.40 17.12
C LEU A 425 2.17 9.10 17.56
N GLU A 426 0.99 9.18 18.16
CA GLU A 426 0.19 8.01 18.53
C GLU A 426 -0.27 7.22 17.30
N HIS A 427 -0.77 7.90 16.25
CA HIS A 427 -1.18 7.23 15.01
C HIS A 427 -0.01 6.62 14.25
N ILE A 428 1.14 7.30 14.21
CA ILE A 428 2.37 6.75 13.62
C ILE A 428 2.78 5.48 14.36
N ARG A 429 2.86 5.51 15.70
CA ARG A 429 3.19 4.31 16.49
C ARG A 429 2.19 3.19 16.31
N GLU A 430 0.92 3.52 16.14
CA GLU A 430 -0.13 2.54 15.86
C GLU A 430 0.09 1.85 14.50
N GLY A 431 0.46 2.62 13.46
CA GLY A 431 0.84 2.13 12.14
C GLY A 431 2.02 1.16 12.19
N GLU A 432 3.08 1.53 12.92
CA GLU A 432 4.24 0.66 13.11
C GLU A 432 3.85 -0.67 13.78
N ARG A 433 3.12 -0.58 14.90
CA ARG A 433 2.67 -1.74 15.69
C ARG A 433 1.71 -2.67 14.94
N ALA A 434 0.90 -2.12 14.04
CA ALA A 434 0.02 -2.91 13.17
C ALA A 434 0.82 -3.65 12.08
N THR A 435 1.94 -3.07 11.65
CA THR A 435 2.77 -3.59 10.56
C THR A 435 3.76 -4.65 11.04
N TRP A 436 4.36 -4.49 12.23
CA TRP A 436 5.40 -5.40 12.72
C TRP A 436 5.05 -6.91 12.67
N PRO A 437 3.84 -7.35 13.06
CA PRO A 437 3.45 -8.76 12.97
C PRO A 437 3.33 -9.31 11.55
N LEU A 438 3.28 -8.44 10.54
CA LEU A 438 3.12 -8.79 9.13
C LEU A 438 4.44 -8.72 8.37
N LEU A 439 5.51 -8.17 8.95
CA LEU A 439 6.80 -7.97 8.27
C LEU A 439 7.40 -9.28 7.74
N ALA A 440 7.26 -10.39 8.47
CA ALA A 440 7.73 -11.69 8.01
C ALA A 440 7.01 -12.10 6.71
N ARG A 441 5.68 -12.01 6.70
CA ARG A 441 4.86 -12.31 5.51
C ARG A 441 5.19 -11.39 4.34
N ILE A 442 5.32 -10.09 4.59
CA ILE A 442 5.66 -9.12 3.56
C ILE A 442 7.05 -9.42 2.99
N ARG A 443 8.02 -9.76 3.85
CA ARG A 443 9.37 -10.12 3.42
C ARG A 443 9.36 -11.33 2.49
N ASP A 444 8.69 -12.40 2.89
CA ASP A 444 8.67 -13.64 2.13
C ASP A 444 7.91 -13.49 0.80
N GLN A 445 6.79 -12.76 0.79
CA GLN A 445 5.99 -12.56 -0.42
C GLN A 445 6.58 -11.55 -1.42
N THR A 446 7.54 -10.72 -0.99
CA THR A 446 8.18 -9.71 -1.85
C THR A 446 9.64 -9.98 -2.16
N CYS A 447 10.26 -11.01 -1.55
CA CYS A 447 11.69 -11.23 -1.68
C CYS A 447 12.13 -11.53 -3.12
N VAL A 448 11.34 -12.31 -3.87
CA VAL A 448 11.67 -12.69 -5.24
C VAL A 448 11.62 -11.48 -6.18
N SER A 449 10.55 -10.69 -6.16
CA SER A 449 10.43 -9.49 -7.01
C SER A 449 11.56 -8.49 -6.72
N ARG A 450 11.86 -8.25 -5.44
CA ARG A 450 12.98 -7.41 -5.02
C ARG A 450 14.34 -7.93 -5.48
N ALA A 451 14.55 -9.24 -5.47
CA ALA A 451 15.80 -9.84 -5.93
C ALA A 451 15.95 -9.73 -7.46
N LEU A 452 14.86 -9.88 -8.21
CA LEU A 452 14.84 -9.63 -9.66
C LEU A 452 15.17 -8.16 -9.97
N ASP A 453 14.55 -7.21 -9.26
CA ASP A 453 14.83 -5.78 -9.46
C ASP A 453 16.29 -5.42 -9.10
N ALA A 454 16.82 -5.99 -8.00
CA ALA A 454 18.23 -5.80 -7.63
C ALA A 454 19.20 -6.40 -8.66
N ALA A 455 18.88 -7.58 -9.22
CA ALA A 455 19.64 -8.20 -10.29
C ALA A 455 19.64 -7.34 -11.56
N ILE A 456 18.49 -6.78 -11.94
CA ILE A 456 18.36 -5.86 -13.08
C ILE A 456 19.25 -4.63 -12.87
N ALA A 457 19.13 -3.96 -11.72
CA ALA A 457 19.91 -2.76 -11.43
C ALA A 457 21.44 -3.03 -11.45
N ARG A 458 21.87 -4.20 -10.95
CA ARG A 458 23.28 -4.61 -11.01
C ARG A 458 23.76 -4.83 -12.44
N LEU A 459 22.96 -5.50 -13.27
CA LEU A 459 23.31 -5.79 -14.66
C LEU A 459 23.26 -4.53 -15.54
N GLU A 460 22.36 -3.59 -15.27
CA GLU A 460 22.31 -2.28 -15.93
C GLU A 460 23.57 -1.44 -15.69
N ALA A 461 24.25 -1.63 -14.55
CA ALA A 461 25.52 -0.97 -14.27
C ALA A 461 26.72 -1.61 -15.02
N LEU A 462 26.54 -2.80 -15.61
CA LEU A 462 27.59 -3.54 -16.32
C LEU A 462 27.50 -3.41 -17.85
N VAL A 463 26.36 -2.96 -18.36
CA VAL A 463 26.06 -2.76 -19.79
C VAL A 463 26.12 -1.28 -20.11
#